data_AF-A0A7S1GG76-F1
#
_entry.id   AF-A0A7S1GG76-F1
#
_cell.length_a   1.000
_cell.length_b   1.000
_cell.length_c   1.000
_cell.angle_alpha   90.00
_cell.angle_beta   90.00
_cell.angle_gamma   90.00
#
_symmetry.space_group_name_H-M   'P 1'
#
loop_
_entity.id
_entity.type
_entity.pdbx_description
1 polymer ?
#
loop_
_entity_poly.entity_id
_entity_poly.type
_entity_poly.pdbx_seq_one_letter_code
_entity_poly.pdbx_strand_id
1 'polypeptide(L)'
;DICDPVEAGPGIVLYTKEFYEHAVTKLNKHGVLVTQSGCAFSIPMTADNSSNDPACYAPIYNTLKAVFDCVVPFSSYLPSFGSDWGFIMAFNAPEGAISEELEKKTRIPAEGTIDSMIEERIEGGESSLGYYDGISHLRMFHLSKPLRKSMAEETRIMTKDNPIYMFT
;
A
#
# COMPACT_ATOMS: atom_id res chain seq x y z
N ASP A 1 12.27 0.49 -0.10
CA ASP A 1 12.14 -0.86 -0.68
C ASP A 1 12.96 -1.81 0.17
N ILE A 2 12.29 -2.74 0.87
CA ILE A 2 12.87 -3.67 1.83
C ILE A 2 12.08 -4.98 1.77
N CYS A 3 12.71 -6.09 2.18
CA CYS A 3 12.04 -7.39 2.27
C CYS A 3 10.81 -7.34 3.19
N ASP A 4 9.91 -8.32 3.04
CA ASP A 4 8.80 -8.53 3.95
C ASP A 4 9.28 -8.67 5.40
N PRO A 5 8.47 -8.26 6.39
CA PRO A 5 8.83 -8.37 7.80
C PRO A 5 8.79 -9.85 8.23
N VAL A 6 9.87 -10.58 7.99
CA VAL A 6 10.07 -11.95 8.49
C VAL A 6 10.56 -11.93 9.95
N GLU A 7 10.25 -12.99 10.70
CA GLU A 7 10.71 -13.16 12.09
C GLU A 7 12.25 -13.06 12.17
N ALA A 8 12.75 -12.20 13.07
CA ALA A 8 14.17 -11.85 13.24
C ALA A 8 14.87 -11.17 12.04
N GLY A 9 14.14 -10.73 11.01
CA GLY A 9 14.70 -9.95 9.90
C GLY A 9 14.96 -8.48 10.29
N PRO A 10 16.05 -7.84 9.80
CA PRO A 10 16.37 -6.45 10.14
C PRO A 10 15.33 -5.44 9.61
N GLY A 11 14.50 -5.84 8.65
CA GLY A 11 13.49 -4.98 8.03
C GLY A 11 12.26 -4.71 8.89
N ILE A 12 12.03 -5.48 9.96
CA ILE A 12 10.76 -5.39 10.70
C ILE A 12 10.52 -4.04 11.38
N VAL A 13 11.59 -3.43 11.89
CA VAL A 13 11.52 -2.13 12.56
C VAL A 13 11.03 -1.03 11.61
N LEU A 14 11.15 -1.25 10.29
CA LEU A 14 10.75 -0.31 9.24
C LEU A 14 9.27 -0.45 8.83
N TYR A 15 8.52 -1.36 9.47
CA TYR A 15 7.06 -1.49 9.31
C TYR A 15 6.29 -1.09 10.57
N THR A 16 6.99 -0.55 11.58
CA THR A 16 6.37 -0.15 12.85
C THR A 16 5.73 1.23 12.76
N LYS A 17 4.71 1.47 13.57
CA LYS A 17 4.07 2.78 13.73
C LYS A 17 5.10 3.87 14.03
N GLU A 18 6.05 3.59 14.92
CA GLU A 18 7.09 4.51 15.34
C GLU A 18 8.02 4.90 14.19
N PHE A 19 8.32 3.95 13.29
CA PHE A 19 9.07 4.25 12.08
C PHE A 19 8.27 5.17 11.15
N TYR A 20 6.99 4.89 10.93
CA TYR A 20 6.16 5.73 10.07
C TYR A 20 5.95 7.13 10.67
N GLU A 21 5.74 7.26 11.98
CA GLU A 21 5.71 8.55 12.67
C GLU A 21 7.02 9.32 12.47
N HIS A 22 8.16 8.64 12.55
CA HIS A 22 9.45 9.26 12.24
C HIS A 22 9.56 9.66 10.77
N ALA A 23 9.10 8.83 9.83
CA ALA A 23 9.12 9.10 8.40
C ALA A 23 8.33 10.36 8.06
N VAL A 24 7.17 10.58 8.68
CA VAL A 24 6.38 11.83 8.53
C VAL A 24 7.23 13.07 8.80
N THR A 25 8.11 13.04 9.82
CA THR A 25 8.98 14.18 10.16
C THR A 25 10.06 14.47 9.11
N LYS A 26 10.29 13.55 8.18
CA LYS A 26 11.31 13.65 7.13
C LYS A 26 10.71 13.93 5.75
N LEU A 27 9.41 13.75 5.58
CA LEU A 27 8.71 14.09 4.34
C LEU A 27 8.58 15.61 4.21
N ASN A 28 8.76 16.09 2.97
CA ASN A 28 8.39 17.47 2.63
C ASN A 28 6.87 17.65 2.79
N LYS A 29 6.42 18.91 2.82
CA LYS A 29 4.99 19.22 2.74
C LYS A 29 4.40 18.56 1.48
N HIS A 30 3.29 17.82 1.63
CA HIS A 30 2.66 17.01 0.58
C HIS A 30 3.53 15.85 0.06
N GLY A 31 4.56 15.45 0.81
CA GLY A 31 5.35 14.27 0.50
C GLY A 31 4.50 13.00 0.57
N VAL A 32 4.89 12.02 -0.25
CA VAL A 32 4.22 10.72 -0.37
C VAL A 32 5.19 9.63 0.04
N LEU A 33 4.74 8.72 0.88
CA LEU A 33 5.42 7.47 1.18
C LEU A 33 4.76 6.34 0.40
N VAL A 34 5.55 5.46 -0.22
CA VAL A 34 5.06 4.22 -0.82
C VAL A 34 5.92 3.08 -0.31
N THR A 35 5.29 1.99 0.12
CA THR A 35 5.99 0.76 0.51
C THR A 35 5.38 -0.45 -0.18
N GLN A 36 6.23 -1.42 -0.51
CA GLN A 36 5.78 -2.79 -0.76
C GLN A 36 5.23 -3.37 0.56
N SER A 37 4.30 -4.31 0.47
CA SER A 37 3.54 -4.80 1.64
C SER A 37 3.20 -6.29 1.54
N GLY A 38 4.05 -7.07 0.87
CA GLY A 38 3.89 -8.52 0.72
C GLY A 38 2.73 -8.92 -0.19
N CYS A 39 2.32 -10.19 -0.10
CA CYS A 39 1.24 -10.75 -0.91
C CYS A 39 -0.12 -10.08 -0.65
N ALA A 40 -0.77 -9.62 -1.71
CA ALA A 40 -2.13 -9.06 -1.69
C ALA A 40 -3.12 -10.02 -2.36
N PHE A 41 -3.21 -11.24 -1.84
CA PHE A 41 -4.02 -12.30 -2.44
C PHE A 41 -5.47 -11.85 -2.69
N SER A 42 -5.92 -12.00 -3.93
CA SER A 42 -7.30 -11.69 -4.35
C SER A 42 -8.35 -12.44 -3.53
N ILE A 43 -8.04 -13.61 -2.98
CA ILE A 43 -8.83 -14.27 -1.94
C ILE A 43 -7.87 -14.53 -0.77
N PRO A 44 -7.89 -13.69 0.28
CA PRO A 44 -7.07 -13.93 1.45
C PRO A 44 -7.42 -15.30 2.02
N MET A 45 -6.38 -16.05 2.40
CA MET A 45 -6.59 -17.22 3.24
C MET A 45 -7.12 -16.68 4.56
N THR A 46 -8.43 -16.73 4.78
CA THR A 46 -8.99 -16.45 6.08
C THR A 46 -8.39 -17.48 7.01
N ALA A 47 -7.43 -17.03 7.83
CA ALA A 47 -6.99 -17.72 9.02
C ALA A 47 -8.23 -18.39 9.63
N ASP A 48 -8.18 -19.71 9.70
CA ASP A 48 -9.16 -20.58 10.34
C ASP A 48 -9.19 -20.31 11.86
N ASN A 49 -9.39 -19.07 12.30
CA ASN A 49 -9.17 -18.62 13.67
C ASN A 49 -7.78 -18.99 14.25
N SER A 50 -6.85 -19.55 13.47
CA SER A 50 -5.45 -19.62 13.85
C SER A 50 -4.82 -18.26 13.59
N SER A 51 -4.08 -17.75 14.56
CA SER A 51 -3.42 -16.45 14.58
C SER A 51 -2.32 -16.25 13.51
N ASN A 52 -2.30 -17.08 12.45
CA ASN A 52 -1.21 -17.21 11.50
C ASN A 52 -1.67 -16.80 10.08
N ASP A 53 -2.19 -15.59 9.93
CA ASP A 53 -2.31 -14.99 8.59
C ASP A 53 -0.89 -14.63 8.11
N PRO A 54 -0.34 -15.29 7.07
CA PRO A 54 0.98 -14.98 6.55
C PRO A 54 1.01 -13.62 5.82
N ALA A 55 -0.14 -13.03 5.49
CA ALA A 55 -0.18 -11.77 4.74
C ALA A 55 0.05 -10.56 5.64
N CYS A 56 1.16 -9.85 5.41
CA CYS A 56 1.45 -8.57 6.08
C CYS A 56 0.69 -7.38 5.45
N TYR A 57 0.01 -7.59 4.32
CA TYR A 57 -0.65 -6.52 3.56
C TYR A 57 -1.66 -5.72 4.38
N ALA A 58 -2.60 -6.39 5.05
CA ALA A 58 -3.62 -5.72 5.85
C ALA A 58 -3.04 -5.09 7.15
N PRO A 59 -2.16 -5.75 7.92
CA PRO A 59 -1.52 -5.10 9.06
C PRO A 59 -0.67 -3.87 8.72
N ILE A 60 0.08 -3.89 7.61
CA ILE A 60 0.87 -2.74 7.16
C ILE A 60 -0.07 -1.59 6.78
N TYR A 61 -1.17 -1.89 6.07
CA TYR A 61 -2.22 -0.92 5.75
C TYR A 61 -2.80 -0.26 7.01
N ASN A 62 -3.18 -1.06 7.99
CA ASN A 62 -3.77 -0.55 9.23
C ASN A 62 -2.75 0.26 10.07
N THR A 63 -1.48 -0.14 10.04
CA THR A 63 -0.40 0.59 10.73
C THR A 63 -0.16 1.96 10.09
N LEU A 64 -0.13 2.05 8.75
CA LEU A 64 -0.04 3.33 8.05
C LEU A 64 -1.25 4.24 8.34
N LYS A 65 -2.46 3.67 8.42
CA LYS A 65 -3.67 4.41 8.77
C LYS A 65 -3.67 5.02 10.17
N ALA A 66 -2.85 4.48 11.08
CA ALA A 66 -2.68 5.05 12.42
C ALA A 66 -1.74 6.27 12.44
N VAL A 67 -1.13 6.63 11.29
CA VAL A 67 -0.08 7.65 11.19
C VAL A 67 -0.37 8.71 10.12
N PHE A 68 -0.94 8.33 8.99
CA PHE A 68 -1.20 9.22 7.85
C PHE A 68 -2.69 9.52 7.67
N ASP A 69 -3.00 10.71 7.14
CA ASP A 69 -4.39 11.12 6.87
C ASP A 69 -5.02 10.32 5.71
N CYS A 70 -4.24 10.03 4.67
CA CYS A 70 -4.66 9.30 3.47
C CYS A 70 -3.81 8.04 3.31
N VAL A 71 -4.45 6.89 3.14
CA VAL A 71 -3.78 5.60 2.90
C VAL A 71 -4.48 4.85 1.78
N VAL A 72 -3.77 4.68 0.67
CA VAL A 72 -4.30 4.12 -0.57
C VAL A 72 -3.59 2.81 -0.91
N PRO A 73 -4.22 1.65 -0.63
CA PRO A 73 -3.67 0.36 -0.96
C PRO A 73 -3.91 0.02 -2.44
N PHE A 74 -2.95 -0.65 -3.06
CA PHE A 74 -3.06 -1.17 -4.43
C PHE A 74 -2.27 -2.47 -4.58
N SER A 75 -2.53 -3.20 -5.66
CA SER A 75 -1.79 -4.42 -5.98
C SER A 75 -1.53 -4.57 -7.48
N SER A 76 -0.56 -5.41 -7.82
CA SER A 76 -0.32 -5.83 -9.18
C SER A 76 0.07 -7.30 -9.22
N TYR A 77 -0.46 -8.03 -10.20
CA TYR A 77 -0.06 -9.41 -10.44
C TYR A 77 1.38 -9.47 -10.95
N LEU A 78 2.26 -10.13 -10.20
CA LEU A 78 3.66 -10.34 -10.60
C LEU A 78 3.84 -11.80 -11.02
N PRO A 79 3.99 -12.10 -12.34
CA PRO A 79 4.03 -13.47 -12.84
C PRO A 79 5.12 -14.35 -12.22
N SER A 80 6.30 -13.78 -11.94
CA SER A 80 7.41 -14.49 -11.31
C SER A 80 7.11 -14.90 -9.86
N PHE A 81 6.16 -14.23 -9.19
CA PHE A 81 5.72 -14.55 -7.83
C PHE A 81 4.43 -15.38 -7.82
N GLY A 82 3.80 -15.59 -8.99
CA GLY A 82 2.56 -16.37 -9.12
C GLY A 82 1.36 -15.78 -8.38
N SER A 83 1.40 -14.51 -7.98
CA SER A 83 0.38 -13.88 -7.15
C SER A 83 0.34 -12.36 -7.29
N ASP A 84 -0.71 -11.74 -6.77
CA ASP A 84 -0.80 -10.29 -6.60
C ASP A 84 0.15 -9.83 -5.50
N TRP A 85 1.05 -8.90 -5.83
CA TRP A 85 1.92 -8.22 -4.86
C TRP A 85 1.33 -6.88 -4.45
N GLY A 86 1.36 -6.60 -3.15
CA GLY A 86 0.73 -5.46 -2.53
C GLY A 86 1.67 -4.29 -2.34
N PHE A 87 1.13 -3.09 -2.54
CA PHE A 87 1.77 -1.83 -2.23
C PHE A 87 0.79 -0.90 -1.52
N ILE A 88 1.32 0.03 -0.73
CA ILE A 88 0.51 1.02 -0.02
C ILE A 88 1.15 2.39 -0.16
N MET A 89 0.35 3.34 -0.65
CA MET A 89 0.68 4.75 -0.70
C MET A 89 0.09 5.46 0.51
N ALA A 90 0.86 6.33 1.17
CA ALA A 90 0.41 7.10 2.31
C ALA A 90 0.92 8.55 2.23
N PHE A 91 0.06 9.51 2.58
CA PHE A 91 0.38 10.94 2.55
C PHE A 91 -0.57 11.72 3.45
N ASN A 92 -0.16 12.91 3.88
CA ASN A 92 -0.99 13.79 4.71
C ASN A 92 -1.78 14.78 3.86
N ALA A 93 -3.03 15.00 4.26
CA ALA A 93 -3.96 15.88 3.56
C ALA A 93 -3.52 17.34 3.77
N PRO A 94 -3.60 18.21 2.74
CA PRO A 94 -3.52 19.64 2.94
C PRO A 94 -4.60 20.12 3.93
N GLU A 95 -4.30 21.19 4.67
CA GLU A 95 -5.28 21.80 5.57
C GLU A 95 -6.58 22.15 4.82
N GLY A 96 -7.72 21.72 5.36
CA GLY A 96 -9.05 21.93 4.77
C GLY A 96 -9.44 20.94 3.66
N ALA A 97 -8.55 20.02 3.27
CA ALA A 97 -8.90 18.95 2.33
C ALA A 97 -9.61 17.78 3.05
N ILE A 98 -10.45 17.07 2.31
CA ILE A 98 -11.15 15.87 2.81
C ILE A 98 -10.34 14.65 2.36
N SER A 99 -9.77 13.90 3.31
CA SER A 99 -8.91 12.75 3.03
C SER A 99 -9.58 11.70 2.12
N GLU A 100 -10.84 11.37 2.37
CA GLU A 100 -11.58 10.39 1.57
C GLU A 100 -11.70 10.78 0.08
N GLU A 101 -11.91 12.07 -0.20
CA GLU A 101 -11.97 12.58 -1.57
C GLU A 101 -10.59 12.56 -2.24
N LEU A 102 -9.53 12.85 -1.50
CA LEU A 102 -8.16 12.73 -2.00
C LEU A 102 -7.83 11.28 -2.34
N GLU A 103 -8.10 10.34 -1.44
CA GLU A 103 -7.88 8.92 -1.70
C GLU A 103 -8.71 8.42 -2.90
N LYS A 104 -9.98 8.85 -3.00
CA LYS A 104 -10.84 8.51 -4.13
C LYS A 104 -10.28 9.05 -5.44
N LYS A 105 -9.81 10.31 -5.46
CA LYS A 105 -9.16 10.92 -6.63
C LYS A 105 -7.86 10.21 -7.00
N THR A 106 -7.13 9.69 -6.01
CA THR A 106 -5.94 8.86 -6.25
C THR A 106 -6.30 7.51 -6.86
N ARG A 107 -7.36 6.84 -6.38
CA ARG A 107 -7.77 5.51 -6.90
C ARG A 107 -8.46 5.57 -8.26
N ILE A 108 -9.28 6.59 -8.45
CA ILE A 108 -10.16 6.78 -9.61
C ILE A 108 -9.98 8.22 -10.10
N PRO A 109 -8.83 8.54 -10.71
CA PRO A 109 -8.62 9.86 -11.30
C PRO A 109 -9.56 10.06 -12.50
N ALA A 110 -9.75 11.31 -12.91
CA ALA A 110 -10.48 11.61 -14.14
C ALA A 110 -9.77 10.98 -15.34
N GLU A 111 -10.54 10.55 -16.33
CA GLU A 111 -10.04 9.89 -17.54
C GLU A 111 -8.91 10.70 -18.21
N GLY A 112 -7.85 10.01 -18.62
CA GLY A 112 -6.67 10.61 -19.25
C GLY A 112 -5.75 11.42 -18.31
N THR A 113 -6.11 11.60 -17.02
CA THR A 113 -5.26 12.36 -16.07
C THR A 113 -3.90 11.69 -15.91
N ILE A 114 -3.88 10.36 -15.71
CA ILE A 114 -2.63 9.62 -15.52
C ILE A 114 -1.78 9.63 -16.77
N ASP A 115 -2.37 9.38 -17.94
CA ASP A 115 -1.65 9.39 -19.22
C ASP A 115 -1.05 10.77 -19.51
N SER A 116 -1.81 11.84 -19.25
CA SER A 116 -1.32 13.22 -19.39
C SER A 116 -0.15 13.50 -18.45
N MET A 117 -0.21 13.02 -17.20
CA MET A 117 0.90 13.16 -16.23
C MET A 117 2.13 12.35 -16.65
N ILE A 118 1.94 11.18 -17.26
CA ILE A 118 3.05 10.35 -17.78
C ILE A 118 3.75 11.10 -18.91
N GLU A 119 3.01 11.59 -19.90
CA GLU A 119 3.55 12.36 -21.02
C GLU A 119 4.27 13.64 -20.58
N GLU A 120 3.74 14.32 -19.56
CA GLU A 120 4.34 15.55 -19.03
C GLU A 120 5.65 15.29 -18.26
N ARG A 121 5.74 14.17 -17.52
CA ARG A 121 6.73 14.02 -16.43
C ARG A 121 7.71 12.88 -16.60
N ILE A 122 7.43 11.93 -17.50
CA ILE A 122 8.28 10.76 -17.74
C ILE A 122 8.98 10.94 -19.08
N GLU A 123 10.31 10.87 -19.08
CA GLU A 123 11.09 10.93 -20.31
C GLU A 123 10.73 9.75 -21.23
N GLY A 124 10.30 10.07 -22.47
CA GLY A 124 9.81 9.08 -23.42
C GLY A 124 8.30 8.75 -23.31
N GLY A 125 7.58 9.36 -22.36
CA GLY A 125 6.13 9.25 -22.24
C GLY A 125 5.66 7.82 -21.99
N GLU A 126 4.42 7.52 -22.38
CA GLU A 126 3.81 6.19 -22.23
C GLU A 126 4.63 5.11 -22.95
N SER A 127 5.20 5.43 -24.12
CA SER A 127 5.97 4.48 -24.92
C SER A 127 7.23 3.95 -24.24
N SER A 128 7.71 4.64 -23.20
CA SER A 128 8.84 4.20 -22.38
C SER A 128 8.46 3.17 -21.31
N LEU A 129 7.17 3.01 -21.02
CA LEU A 129 6.65 2.18 -19.94
C LEU A 129 6.14 0.85 -20.49
N GLY A 130 6.61 -0.26 -19.90
CA GLY A 130 6.20 -1.61 -20.31
C GLY A 130 4.95 -2.16 -19.60
N TYR A 131 4.34 -1.39 -18.68
CA TYR A 131 3.24 -1.87 -17.83
C TYR A 131 2.24 -0.79 -17.41
N TYR A 132 2.70 0.39 -17.02
CA TYR A 132 1.85 1.35 -16.32
C TYR A 132 1.32 2.44 -17.25
N ASP A 133 -0.01 2.53 -17.34
CA ASP A 133 -0.80 3.56 -18.02
C ASP A 133 -2.04 3.90 -17.17
N GLY A 134 -2.91 4.78 -17.65
CA GLY A 134 -4.14 5.16 -16.96
C GLY A 134 -5.11 4.00 -16.75
N ILE A 135 -5.18 3.02 -17.67
CA ILE A 135 -6.05 1.85 -17.54
C ILE A 135 -5.53 0.89 -16.46
N SER A 136 -4.22 0.61 -16.49
CA SER A 136 -3.53 -0.26 -15.54
C SER A 136 -3.54 0.35 -14.14
N HIS A 137 -3.40 1.67 -14.04
CA HIS A 137 -3.58 2.41 -12.79
C HIS A 137 -4.93 2.07 -12.16
N LEU A 138 -6.04 2.26 -12.89
CA LEU A 138 -7.38 1.93 -12.38
C LEU A 138 -7.42 0.48 -11.90
N ARG A 139 -6.95 -0.49 -12.70
CA ARG A 139 -6.93 -1.91 -12.31
C ARG A 139 -6.18 -2.16 -11.00
N MET A 140 -5.02 -1.55 -10.80
CA MET A 140 -4.19 -1.74 -9.61
C MET A 140 -4.89 -1.31 -8.31
N PHE A 141 -5.73 -0.26 -8.36
CA PHE A 141 -6.44 0.26 -7.20
C PHE A 141 -7.81 -0.42 -6.93
N HIS A 142 -8.30 -1.27 -7.84
CA HIS A 142 -9.57 -1.98 -7.68
C HIS A 142 -9.38 -3.38 -7.06
N LEU A 143 -9.07 -3.39 -5.77
CA LEU A 143 -8.90 -4.62 -5.00
C LEU A 143 -10.18 -5.47 -4.93
N SER A 144 -9.99 -6.79 -4.89
CA SER A 144 -11.09 -7.75 -4.81
C SER A 144 -11.99 -7.53 -3.59
N LYS A 145 -13.26 -7.94 -3.67
CA LYS A 145 -14.20 -7.84 -2.54
C LYS A 145 -13.71 -8.59 -1.29
N PRO A 146 -13.22 -9.86 -1.37
CA PRO A 146 -12.70 -10.57 -0.21
C PRO A 146 -11.52 -9.86 0.45
N LEU A 147 -10.57 -9.36 -0.33
CA LEU A 147 -9.41 -8.64 0.18
C LEU A 147 -9.82 -7.36 0.89
N ARG A 148 -10.70 -6.55 0.28
CA ARG A 148 -11.23 -5.33 0.92
C ARG A 148 -11.96 -5.62 2.23
N LYS A 149 -12.67 -6.74 2.32
CA LYS A 149 -13.34 -7.16 3.56
C LYS A 149 -12.32 -7.51 4.65
N SER A 150 -11.33 -8.35 4.33
CA SER A 150 -10.26 -8.71 5.26
C SER A 150 -9.50 -7.48 5.77
N MET A 151 -9.17 -6.53 4.89
CA MET A 151 -8.52 -5.27 5.28
C MET A 151 -9.37 -4.38 6.18
N ALA A 152 -10.70 -4.43 6.05
CA ALA A 152 -11.62 -3.68 6.90
C ALA A 152 -11.81 -4.32 8.29
N GLU A 153 -11.60 -5.63 8.40
CA GLU A 153 -11.68 -6.40 9.64
C GLU A 153 -10.35 -6.44 10.41
N GLU A 154 -9.25 -6.02 9.78
CA GLU A 154 -7.93 -5.93 10.39
C GLU A 154 -7.88 -4.85 11.48
N THR A 155 -7.32 -5.20 12.63
CA THR A 155 -7.22 -4.32 13.80
C THR A 155 -5.79 -4.22 14.35
N ARG A 156 -4.91 -5.12 13.93
CA ARG A 156 -3.53 -5.18 14.40
C ARG A 156 -2.75 -3.95 13.91
N ILE A 157 -1.95 -3.37 14.80
CA ILE A 157 -1.02 -2.28 14.51
C ILE A 157 0.38 -2.80 14.85
N MET A 158 1.30 -2.70 13.88
CA MET A 158 2.69 -3.08 14.06
C MET A 158 3.38 -2.00 14.91
N THR A 159 3.91 -2.39 16.06
CA THR A 159 4.69 -1.51 16.94
C THR A 159 6.01 -2.18 17.27
N LYS A 160 6.95 -1.44 17.86
CA LYS A 160 8.21 -2.05 18.33
C LYS A 160 7.97 -3.13 19.38
N ASP A 161 6.97 -2.94 20.24
CA ASP A 161 6.65 -3.86 21.33
C ASP A 161 5.74 -5.02 20.88
N ASN A 162 4.97 -4.82 19.80
CA ASN A 162 4.11 -5.84 19.19
C ASN A 162 4.36 -5.92 17.67
N PRO A 163 5.50 -6.49 17.25
CA PRO A 163 5.80 -6.75 15.84
C PRO A 163 4.87 -7.83 15.26
N ILE A 164 4.60 -7.74 13.96
CA ILE A 164 3.87 -8.76 13.21
C ILE A 164 4.83 -9.33 12.17
N TYR A 165 4.79 -10.65 12.01
CA TYR A 165 5.72 -11.39 11.17
C TYR A 165 4.97 -12.10 10.06
N MET A 166 5.60 -12.15 8.89
CA MET A 166 5.28 -13.15 7.88
C MET A 166 5.87 -14.49 8.33
N PHE A 167 5.01 -15.49 8.49
CA PHE A 167 5.44 -16.88 8.62
C PHE A 167 5.54 -17.46 7.21
N THR A 168 6.75 -17.83 6.79
CA THR A 168 7.03 -18.52 5.52
C THR A 168 6.92 -20.02 5.67
#